data_AF-A0A6G3MIJ8-F1
#
_entry.id   AF-A0A6G3MIJ8-F1
#
_cell.length_a   1.000
_cell.length_b   1.000
_cell.length_c   1.000
_cell.angle_alpha   90.00
_cell.angle_beta   90.00
_cell.angle_gamma   90.00
#
_symmetry.space_group_name_H-M   'P 1'
#
loop_
_entity.id
_entity.type
_entity.pdbx_description
1 polymer ?
#
loop_
_entity_poly.entity_id
_entity_poly.type
_entity_poly.pdbx_seq_one_letter_code
_entity_poly.pdbx_strand_id
1 'polypeptide(L)'
;MPNGKDWINAHGTRCAGEIGAQANNNICGVGVAYNSKIGGIKLLSIEMNDSFEAKALSFQNNYIDIYSNSWGPKDDGKSYGKPGELSEEALKRGVTYGRNGKGCIYVWATGNGGLMDDDCNCDGYVTSIYTISI
;
A
#
# COMPACT_ATOMS: atom_id res chain seq x y z
N MET A 1 3.44 8.37 -13.37
CA MET A 1 3.95 7.18 -12.65
C MET A 1 5.43 7.01 -12.94
N PRO A 2 6.22 6.43 -12.02
CA PRO A 2 7.64 6.21 -12.26
C PRO A 2 7.90 5.35 -13.51
N ASN A 3 9.04 5.58 -14.15
CA ASN A 3 9.44 4.98 -15.43
C ASN A 3 9.55 3.45 -15.32
N GLY A 4 8.81 2.71 -16.16
CA GLY A 4 8.87 1.23 -16.19
C GLY A 4 10.22 0.65 -16.66
N LYS A 5 11.14 1.47 -17.17
CA LYS A 5 12.52 1.09 -17.49
C LYS A 5 13.46 1.12 -16.28
N ASP A 6 13.06 1.78 -15.20
CA ASP A 6 13.78 1.76 -13.94
C ASP A 6 13.24 0.61 -13.08
N TRP A 7 13.94 -0.52 -13.11
CA TRP A 7 13.52 -1.75 -12.42
C TRP A 7 13.35 -1.58 -10.91
N ILE A 8 14.07 -0.63 -10.30
CA ILE A 8 14.00 -0.33 -8.86
C ILE A 8 12.70 0.40 -8.54
N ASN A 9 12.28 1.34 -9.41
CA ASN A 9 11.09 2.16 -9.19
C ASN A 9 9.85 1.67 -9.97
N ALA A 10 9.92 0.51 -10.63
CA ALA A 10 8.84 -0.02 -11.45
C ALA A 10 7.67 -0.62 -10.64
N HIS A 11 7.89 -0.98 -9.36
CA HIS A 11 6.93 -1.72 -8.53
C HIS A 11 5.54 -1.07 -8.50
N GLY A 12 5.46 0.20 -8.12
CA GLY A 12 4.18 0.92 -8.05
C GLY A 12 3.48 1.05 -9.41
N THR A 13 4.23 1.16 -10.51
CA THR A 13 3.65 1.22 -11.87
C THR A 13 3.04 -0.13 -12.28
N ARG A 14 3.63 -1.25 -11.85
CA ARG A 14 3.07 -2.59 -12.09
C ARG A 14 1.78 -2.79 -11.31
N CYS A 15 1.78 -2.52 -10.00
CA CYS A 15 0.59 -2.62 -9.15
C CYS A 15 -0.56 -1.72 -9.65
N ALA A 16 -0.24 -0.50 -10.10
CA ALA A 16 -1.24 0.39 -10.68
C ALA A 16 -1.89 -0.17 -11.95
N GLY A 17 -1.13 -0.90 -12.77
CA GLY A 17 -1.63 -1.56 -13.98
C GLY A 17 -2.63 -2.67 -13.67
N GLU A 18 -2.37 -3.47 -12.63
CA GLU A 18 -3.28 -4.53 -12.18
C GLU A 18 -4.67 -3.98 -11.81
N ILE A 19 -4.71 -2.79 -11.19
CA ILE A 19 -5.96 -2.15 -10.78
C ILE A 19 -6.63 -1.41 -11.93
N GLY A 20 -5.89 -0.53 -12.64
CA GLY A 20 -6.51 0.47 -13.51
C GLY A 20 -5.85 0.64 -14.88
N ALA A 21 -5.17 -0.38 -15.42
CA ALA A 21 -4.76 -0.32 -16.82
C ALA A 21 -5.98 -0.15 -17.73
N GLN A 22 -5.89 0.83 -18.64
CA GLN A 22 -6.97 1.26 -19.52
C GLN A 22 -7.39 0.14 -20.48
N ALA A 23 -8.70 -0.14 -20.56
CA ALA A 23 -9.25 -1.08 -21.53
C ALA A 23 -9.36 -0.46 -22.95
N ASN A 24 -9.40 -1.33 -23.97
CA ASN A 24 -9.76 -0.99 -25.36
C ASN A 24 -8.85 0.06 -26.04
N ASN A 25 -7.56 0.08 -25.73
CA ASN A 25 -6.60 1.05 -26.28
C ASN A 25 -5.45 0.40 -27.08
N ASN A 26 -5.46 -0.92 -27.28
CA ASN A 26 -4.40 -1.71 -27.93
C ASN A 26 -3.01 -1.61 -27.26
N ILE A 27 -2.94 -1.32 -25.96
CA ILE A 27 -1.68 -1.21 -25.20
C ILE A 27 -1.72 -2.18 -24.01
N CYS A 28 -0.80 -3.15 -23.98
CA CYS A 28 -0.65 -4.11 -22.87
C CYS A 28 -1.96 -4.90 -22.59
N GLY A 29 -2.31 -5.09 -21.31
CA GLY A 29 -3.54 -5.73 -20.84
C GLY A 29 -4.56 -4.75 -20.27
N VAL A 30 -5.43 -5.23 -19.38
CA VAL A 30 -6.52 -4.45 -18.75
C VAL A 30 -6.49 -4.62 -17.24
N GLY A 31 -6.78 -3.56 -16.49
CA GLY A 31 -6.88 -3.60 -15.04
C GLY A 31 -8.24 -4.13 -14.58
N VAL A 32 -8.30 -4.70 -13.38
CA VAL A 32 -9.55 -5.22 -12.77
C VAL A 32 -10.64 -4.16 -12.70
N ALA A 33 -10.26 -2.91 -12.41
CA ALA A 33 -11.12 -1.74 -12.35
C ALA A 33 -10.64 -0.68 -13.35
N TYR A 34 -10.59 -1.03 -14.65
CA TYR A 34 -10.07 -0.19 -15.73
C TYR A 34 -10.75 1.18 -15.94
N ASN A 35 -11.90 1.43 -15.32
CA ASN A 35 -12.60 2.73 -15.32
C ASN A 35 -12.37 3.54 -14.03
N SER A 36 -11.57 3.02 -13.08
CA SER A 36 -11.23 3.74 -11.84
C SER A 36 -10.17 4.82 -12.09
N LYS A 37 -10.08 5.77 -11.15
CA LYS A 37 -8.96 6.73 -11.13
C LYS A 37 -7.81 6.16 -10.31
N ILE A 38 -6.60 6.19 -10.85
CA ILE A 38 -5.40 5.72 -10.14
C ILE A 38 -4.46 6.89 -9.86
N GLY A 39 -3.97 6.96 -8.63
CA GLY A 39 -2.89 7.82 -8.20
C GLY A 39 -1.69 7.00 -7.69
N GLY A 40 -0.58 7.67 -7.39
CA GLY A 40 0.58 7.02 -6.77
C GLY A 40 1.23 7.94 -5.74
N ILE A 41 1.50 7.41 -4.55
CA ILE A 41 2.22 8.09 -3.48
C ILE A 41 3.62 7.48 -3.42
N LYS A 42 4.65 8.29 -3.73
CA LYS A 42 6.04 7.81 -3.71
C LYS A 42 6.60 7.92 -2.29
N LEU A 43 6.60 6.80 -1.57
CA LEU A 43 7.06 6.70 -0.18
C LEU A 43 8.42 5.98 -0.05
N LEU A 44 8.54 4.79 -0.65
CA LEU A 44 9.70 3.91 -0.49
C LEU A 44 10.97 4.54 -1.11
N SER A 45 11.86 5.02 -0.24
CA SER A 45 13.13 5.67 -0.58
C SER A 45 14.11 5.52 0.60
N ILE A 46 15.35 5.98 0.42
CA ILE A 46 16.51 5.73 1.29
C ILE A 46 16.35 6.33 2.71
N GLU A 47 15.41 7.26 2.92
CA GLU A 47 15.14 7.91 4.21
C GLU A 47 13.64 7.85 4.56
N MET A 48 13.20 6.68 5.04
CA MET A 48 11.85 6.49 5.53
C MET A 48 11.81 6.57 7.06
N ASN A 49 10.79 7.26 7.58
CA ASN A 49 10.49 7.30 9.00
C ASN A 49 8.97 7.34 9.19
N ASP A 50 8.53 7.15 10.43
CA ASP A 50 7.13 7.10 10.81
C ASP A 50 6.32 8.34 10.36
N SER A 51 6.92 9.53 10.34
CA SER A 51 6.23 10.74 9.87
C SER A 51 5.93 10.70 8.37
N PHE A 52 6.84 10.14 7.57
CA PHE A 52 6.61 9.97 6.13
C PHE A 52 5.54 8.92 5.85
N GLU A 53 5.58 7.78 6.55
CA GLU A 53 4.56 6.74 6.48
C GLU A 53 3.17 7.29 6.85
N ALA A 54 3.06 7.99 7.98
CA ALA A 54 1.82 8.60 8.44
C ALA A 54 1.25 9.62 7.44
N LYS A 55 2.11 10.45 6.82
CA LYS A 55 1.69 11.41 5.79
C LYS A 55 1.18 10.70 4.54
N ALA A 56 1.81 9.61 4.13
CA ALA A 56 1.34 8.81 2.98
C ALA A 56 -0.02 8.17 3.28
N LEU A 57 -0.18 7.57 4.46
CA LEU A 57 -1.41 6.88 4.88
C LEU A 57 -2.59 7.82 5.15
N SER A 58 -2.33 9.11 5.40
CA SER A 58 -3.36 10.13 5.61
C SER A 58 -3.58 11.08 4.42
N PHE A 59 -2.84 10.87 3.32
CA PHE A 59 -2.87 11.77 2.18
C PHE A 59 -4.24 11.75 1.50
N GLN A 60 -4.95 12.88 1.51
CA GLN A 60 -6.20 13.07 0.77
C GLN A 60 -7.30 12.03 1.10
N ASN A 61 -7.46 11.66 2.38
CA ASN A 61 -8.41 10.62 2.85
C ASN A 61 -9.88 10.82 2.45
N ASN A 62 -10.31 12.03 2.10
CA ASN A 62 -11.69 12.27 1.62
C ASN A 62 -11.84 12.20 0.10
N TYR A 63 -10.73 12.09 -0.62
CA TYR A 63 -10.68 11.94 -2.07
C TYR A 63 -10.27 10.52 -2.49
N ILE A 64 -9.33 9.90 -1.76
CA ILE A 64 -8.87 8.54 -2.02
C ILE A 64 -9.77 7.56 -1.26
N ASP A 65 -10.33 6.58 -1.99
CA ASP A 65 -11.15 5.53 -1.40
C ASP A 65 -10.32 4.36 -0.86
N ILE A 66 -9.31 3.93 -1.62
CA ILE A 66 -8.56 2.69 -1.36
C ILE A 66 -7.07 2.98 -1.45
N TYR A 67 -6.31 2.53 -0.45
CA TYR A 67 -4.86 2.51 -0.43
C TYR A 67 -4.40 1.05 -0.59
N SER A 68 -3.60 0.77 -1.61
CA SER A 68 -3.03 -0.56 -1.86
C SER A 68 -1.54 -0.53 -1.55
N ASN A 69 -1.11 -1.33 -0.58
CA ASN A 69 0.23 -1.29 -0.03
C ASN A 69 0.88 -2.68 -0.07
N SER A 70 2.10 -2.74 -0.58
CA SER A 70 2.90 -3.97 -0.68
C SER A 70 4.33 -3.70 -0.21
N TRP A 71 4.42 -3.31 1.06
CA TRP A 71 5.65 -2.99 1.79
C TRP A 71 5.43 -3.25 3.28
N GLY A 72 6.51 -3.45 4.03
CA GLY A 72 6.44 -3.78 5.45
C GLY A 72 7.84 -3.99 6.03
N PRO A 73 7.95 -4.61 7.21
CA PRO A 73 9.20 -5.14 7.73
C PRO A 73 9.84 -6.12 6.73
N LYS A 74 11.10 -6.48 6.98
CA LYS A 74 11.81 -7.39 6.10
C LYS A 74 11.27 -8.81 6.25
N ASP A 75 10.90 -9.41 5.12
CA ASP A 75 10.41 -10.79 5.02
C ASP A 75 11.53 -11.85 5.16
N ASP A 76 12.22 -11.91 6.30
CA ASP A 76 13.38 -12.80 6.53
C ASP A 76 13.21 -13.84 7.64
N GLY A 77 11.99 -14.02 8.15
CA GLY A 77 11.66 -14.98 9.20
C GLY A 77 12.28 -14.66 10.57
N LYS A 78 12.81 -13.45 10.72
CA LYS A 78 13.55 -13.01 11.92
C LYS A 78 13.20 -11.59 12.34
N SER A 79 12.67 -10.80 11.42
CA SER A 79 12.29 -9.42 11.66
C SER A 79 10.87 -9.34 12.24
N TYR A 80 10.72 -8.50 13.24
CA TYR A 80 9.42 -8.06 13.74
C TYR A 80 9.34 -6.56 13.55
N GLY A 81 8.22 -6.07 13.03
CA GLY A 81 8.00 -4.64 12.86
C GLY A 81 6.53 -4.31 12.84
N LYS A 82 6.22 -3.06 13.14
CA LYS A 82 4.85 -2.54 13.16
C LYS A 82 4.84 -1.07 12.75
N PRO A 83 3.68 -0.50 12.40
CA PRO A 83 3.55 0.94 12.23
C PRO A 83 4.09 1.67 13.47
N GLY A 84 4.79 2.79 13.26
CA GLY A 84 5.08 3.72 14.35
C GLY A 84 3.80 4.42 14.83
N GLU A 85 3.92 5.18 15.92
CA GLU A 85 2.76 5.82 16.57
C GLU A 85 1.99 6.74 15.61
N LEU A 86 2.69 7.50 14.77
CA LEU A 86 2.05 8.41 13.81
C LEU A 86 1.34 7.63 12.72
N SER A 87 1.93 6.54 12.24
CA SER A 87 1.35 5.70 11.18
C SER A 87 0.16 4.90 11.68
N GLU A 88 0.21 4.39 12.91
CA GLU A 88 -0.92 3.73 13.57
C GLU A 88 -2.09 4.70 13.76
N GLU A 89 -1.84 5.93 14.22
CA GLU A 89 -2.86 6.98 14.31
C GLU A 89 -3.38 7.41 12.92
N ALA A 90 -2.53 7.43 11.89
CA ALA A 90 -2.96 7.71 10.52
C ALA A 90 -3.95 6.66 10.00
N LEU A 91 -3.66 5.37 10.22
CA LEU A 91 -4.57 4.26 9.87
C LEU A 91 -5.90 4.39 10.61
N LYS A 92 -5.85 4.54 11.93
CA LYS A 92 -7.04 4.69 12.78
C LYS A 92 -7.90 5.87 12.35
N ARG A 93 -7.31 7.03 12.09
CA ARG A 93 -8.03 8.21 11.60
C ARG A 93 -8.57 8.01 10.19
N GLY A 94 -7.83 7.31 9.33
CA GLY A 94 -8.24 6.94 7.98
C GLY A 94 -9.52 6.11 7.99
N VAL A 95 -9.56 5.03 8.77
CA VAL A 95 -10.75 4.16 8.86
C VAL A 95 -11.91 4.82 9.62
N THR A 96 -11.65 5.81 10.48
CA THR A 96 -12.71 6.47 11.25
C THR A 96 -13.33 7.65 10.51
N TYR A 97 -12.51 8.49 9.87
CA TYR A 97 -12.94 9.79 9.34
C TYR A 97 -12.78 9.91 7.82
N GLY A 98 -12.00 9.02 7.20
CA GLY A 98 -11.79 9.02 5.76
C GLY A 98 -13.07 8.74 4.97
N ARG A 99 -13.03 9.06 3.68
CA ARG A 99 -14.16 8.92 2.75
C ARG A 99 -15.44 9.57 3.28
N ASN A 100 -15.30 10.77 3.85
CA ASN A 100 -16.37 11.52 4.47
C ASN A 100 -17.06 10.75 5.61
N GLY A 101 -16.27 10.11 6.48
CA GLY A 101 -16.74 9.35 7.64
C GLY A 101 -17.14 7.89 7.37
N LYS A 102 -16.89 7.37 6.17
CA LYS A 102 -17.14 5.95 5.84
C LYS A 102 -15.94 5.04 6.15
N GLY A 103 -14.76 5.63 6.34
CA GLY A 103 -13.50 4.93 6.54
C GLY A 103 -12.79 4.58 5.24
N CYS A 104 -11.54 5.04 5.11
CA CYS A 104 -10.63 4.59 4.06
C CYS A 104 -10.44 3.08 4.11
N ILE A 105 -10.22 2.47 2.94
CA ILE A 105 -9.90 1.05 2.84
C ILE A 105 -8.40 0.91 2.63
N TYR A 106 -7.71 0.23 3.55
CA TYR A 106 -6.28 -0.08 3.42
C TYR A 106 -6.15 -1.56 3.08
N VAL A 107 -5.64 -1.87 1.89
CA VAL A 107 -5.30 -3.22 1.45
C VAL A 107 -3.80 -3.42 1.60
N TRP A 108 -3.39 -4.54 2.17
CA TRP A 108 -1.99 -4.85 2.45
C TRP A 108 -1.60 -6.24 1.95
N ALA A 109 -0.43 -6.38 1.36
CA ALA A 109 0.12 -7.70 1.03
C ALA A 109 0.66 -8.41 2.28
N THR A 110 0.46 -9.72 2.43
CA THR A 110 0.88 -10.50 3.61
C THR A 110 2.38 -10.76 3.72
N GLY A 111 3.17 -10.37 2.73
CA GLY A 111 4.63 -10.58 2.69
C GLY A 111 5.06 -11.74 1.79
N ASN A 112 6.36 -11.79 1.49
CA ASN A 112 6.99 -12.75 0.57
C ASN A 112 7.92 -13.75 1.30
N GLY A 113 7.85 -13.81 2.63
CA GLY A 113 8.81 -14.52 3.49
C GLY A 113 8.59 -16.03 3.60
N GLY A 114 7.67 -16.62 2.83
CA GLY A 114 7.31 -18.05 2.98
C GLY A 114 8.46 -19.04 2.79
N LEU A 115 9.50 -18.70 2.01
CA LEU A 115 10.71 -19.52 1.86
C LEU A 115 11.71 -19.37 3.02
N MET A 116 11.51 -18.38 3.89
CA MET A 116 12.35 -18.07 5.04
C MET A 116 11.70 -18.50 6.36
N ASP A 117 10.62 -19.28 6.30
CA ASP A 117 9.76 -19.64 7.44
C ASP A 117 9.24 -18.40 8.21
N ASP A 118 8.91 -17.34 7.48
CA ASP A 118 8.31 -16.14 8.06
C ASP A 118 6.83 -16.33 8.40
N ASP A 119 6.37 -15.62 9.44
CA ASP A 119 4.98 -15.59 9.85
C ASP A 119 4.48 -14.16 9.74
N CYS A 120 3.45 -13.96 8.91
CA CYS A 120 2.86 -12.64 8.71
C CYS A 120 2.29 -12.01 9.98
N ASN A 121 2.10 -12.77 11.07
CA ASN A 121 1.80 -12.21 12.39
C ASN A 121 2.94 -11.39 13.00
N CYS A 122 4.16 -11.49 12.48
CA CYS A 122 5.30 -10.65 12.85
C CYS A 122 5.31 -9.29 12.13
N ASP A 123 4.37 -9.06 11.19
CA ASP A 123 4.14 -7.77 10.55
C ASP A 123 2.89 -7.07 11.13
N GLY A 124 3.13 -5.97 11.85
CA GLY A 124 2.11 -5.13 12.45
C GLY A 124 1.22 -4.39 11.46
N TYR A 125 1.65 -4.22 10.20
CA TYR A 125 0.78 -3.70 9.15
C TYR A 125 -0.26 -4.74 8.77
N VAL A 126 0.19 -5.98 8.54
CA VAL A 126 -0.66 -7.11 8.13
C VAL A 126 -1.61 -7.56 9.23
N THR A 127 -1.18 -7.50 10.49
CA THR A 127 -2.03 -7.86 11.65
C THR A 127 -2.94 -6.73 12.13
N SER A 128 -2.82 -5.53 11.56
CA SER A 128 -3.64 -4.40 11.96
C SER A 128 -5.10 -4.63 11.59
N ILE A 129 -6.00 -4.44 12.57
CA ILE A 129 -7.46 -4.48 12.37
C ILE A 129 -7.97 -3.40 11.39
N TYR A 130 -7.12 -2.41 11.07
CA TYR A 130 -7.44 -1.32 10.15
C TYR A 130 -7.10 -1.66 8.69
N THR A 131 -6.51 -2.83 8.44
CA THR A 131 -6.09 -3.27 7.10
C THR A 131 -6.82 -4.54 6.68
N ILE A 132 -6.94 -4.73 5.37
CA ILE A 132 -7.39 -5.95 4.73
C ILE A 132 -6.15 -6.61 4.13
N SER A 133 -5.68 -7.65 4.78
CA SER A 133 -4.46 -8.37 4.40
C SER A 133 -4.75 -9.48 3.38
N ILE A 134 -3.96 -9.53 2.31
CA ILE A 134 -4.10 -10.42 1.15
C ILE A 134 -2.79 -11.12 0.82
#